data_AF-A0A8H3ZH08-F1
#
_entry.id   AF-A0A8H3ZH08-F1
#
_cell.length_a   1.000
_cell.length_b   1.000
_cell.length_c   1.000
_cell.angle_alpha   90.00
_cell.angle_beta   90.00
_cell.angle_gamma   90.00
#
_symmetry.space_group_name_H-M   'P 1'
#
loop_
_entity.id
_entity.type
_entity.pdbx_description
1 polymer ?
#
loop_
_entity_poly.entity_id
_entity_poly.type
_entity_poly.pdbx_seq_one_letter_code
_entity_poly.pdbx_strand_id
1 'polypeptide(L)'
;MFSLSSRFTEAPGVLRLAQNDQPGLAERFYRTASSELDHFESSYRGIGMAEVQTAFLLAHYQYTYLPVGSASYQYSRAVRWAYTYNLHQVDNPRPGPRRDESDYTVDDEEKRCLWWALWAMDSFASQMSSVPPNIEDGSSSTLLPSCRLSELAIGNFPPSATRSLDDDREKNWYNPLPGETPGVKAQLVRLSATALAREMSSLIRLRQARPTIAVKDRLDRLEKQWYCMISGLSPEFLSPEYCAADQSVEGHRLRLEALHLVHVLTIWNTAAAPINDGAR
;
A
#
# COMPACT_ATOMS: atom_id res chain seq x y z
N MET A 1 2.16 10.42 14.67
CA MET A 1 2.44 9.10 15.31
C MET A 1 1.67 8.90 16.61
N PHE A 2 1.78 9.79 17.61
CA PHE A 2 1.15 9.57 18.92
C PHE A 2 -0.36 9.30 18.88
N SER A 3 -1.10 9.96 17.99
CA SER A 3 -2.54 9.70 17.79
C SER A 3 -2.86 8.25 17.40
N LEU A 4 -2.03 7.59 16.60
CA LEU A 4 -2.21 6.18 16.22
C LEU A 4 -1.69 5.27 17.33
N SER A 5 -0.47 5.51 17.80
CA SER A 5 0.20 4.62 18.76
C SER A 5 -0.51 4.58 20.12
N SER A 6 -1.07 5.69 20.60
CA SER A 6 -1.74 5.73 21.90
C SER A 6 -3.03 4.90 21.97
N ARG A 7 -3.57 4.49 20.82
CA ARG A 7 -4.77 3.65 20.71
C ARG A 7 -4.50 2.17 20.95
N PHE A 8 -3.36 1.70 20.47
CA PHE A 8 -3.02 0.28 20.43
C PHE A 8 -1.94 -0.09 21.43
N THR A 9 -1.37 0.90 22.12
CA THR A 9 -0.32 0.65 23.10
C THR A 9 -0.90 0.12 24.40
N GLU A 10 -0.29 -0.93 24.93
CA GLU A 10 -0.56 -1.47 26.26
C GLU A 10 0.45 -0.94 27.30
N ALA A 11 1.30 0.03 26.92
CA ALA A 11 2.35 0.54 27.78
C ALA A 11 1.76 1.19 29.05
N PRO A 12 2.13 0.76 30.27
CA PRO A 12 1.57 1.28 31.52
C PRO A 12 1.74 2.79 31.70
N GLY A 13 2.78 3.39 31.11
CA GLY A 13 2.98 4.85 31.10
C GLY A 13 1.91 5.59 30.31
N VAL A 14 1.53 5.08 29.14
CA VAL A 14 0.52 5.70 28.28
C VAL A 14 -0.88 5.48 28.84
N LEU A 15 -1.15 4.30 29.41
CA LEU A 15 -2.43 4.03 30.10
C LEU A 15 -2.68 5.01 31.26
N ARG A 16 -1.63 5.31 32.04
CA ARG A 16 -1.68 6.33 33.10
C ARG A 16 -1.90 7.73 32.54
N LEU A 17 -1.18 8.11 31.49
CA LEU A 17 -1.36 9.41 30.81
C LEU A 17 -2.77 9.57 30.25
N ALA A 18 -3.35 8.48 29.74
CA ALA A 18 -4.71 8.45 29.21
C ALA A 18 -5.79 8.56 30.30
N GLN A 19 -5.44 8.35 31.58
CA GLN A 19 -6.41 8.29 32.68
C GLN A 19 -7.56 7.29 32.40
N ASN A 20 -7.21 6.13 31.81
CA ASN A 20 -8.13 5.12 31.29
C ASN A 20 -9.01 5.55 30.10
N ASP A 21 -8.79 6.72 29.51
CA ASP A 21 -9.43 7.20 28.27
C ASP A 21 -8.41 7.26 27.12
N GLN A 22 -7.98 6.08 26.65
CA GLN A 22 -7.07 5.99 25.50
C GLN A 22 -7.67 6.56 24.21
N PRO A 23 -8.96 6.34 23.88
CA PRO A 23 -9.57 6.95 22.70
C PRO A 23 -9.54 8.48 22.75
N GLY A 24 -9.90 9.10 23.88
CA GLY A 24 -9.85 10.55 24.02
C GLY A 24 -8.42 11.10 24.02
N LEU A 25 -7.43 10.38 24.57
CA LEU A 25 -6.01 10.76 24.44
C LEU A 25 -5.57 10.76 22.97
N ALA A 26 -5.91 9.71 22.23
CA ALA A 26 -5.60 9.58 20.82
C ALA A 26 -6.24 10.70 19.98
N GLU A 27 -7.51 11.02 20.28
CA GLU A 27 -8.23 12.11 19.63
C GLU A 27 -7.60 13.48 19.92
N ARG A 28 -7.14 13.73 21.15
CA ARG A 28 -6.42 14.97 21.48
C ARG A 28 -5.16 15.12 20.64
N PHE A 29 -4.33 14.08 20.56
CA PHE A 29 -3.14 14.10 19.70
C PHE A 29 -3.48 14.30 18.23
N TYR A 30 -4.56 13.66 17.75
CA TYR A 30 -5.04 13.82 16.38
C TYR A 30 -5.45 15.27 16.10
N ARG A 31 -6.25 15.89 16.97
CA ARG A 31 -6.74 17.27 16.79
C ARG A 31 -5.58 18.26 16.79
N THR A 32 -4.62 18.11 17.70
CA THR A 32 -3.41 18.96 17.72
C THR A 32 -2.63 18.82 16.41
N ALA A 33 -2.31 17.60 16.00
CA ALA A 33 -1.55 17.37 14.77
C ALA A 33 -2.29 17.84 13.51
N SER A 34 -3.62 17.69 13.45
CA SER A 34 -4.42 18.22 12.34
C SER A 34 -4.37 19.75 12.29
N SER A 35 -4.52 20.43 13.43
CA SER A 35 -4.46 21.89 13.49
C SER A 35 -3.10 22.45 13.05
N GLU A 36 -2.01 21.79 13.47
CA GLU A 36 -0.66 22.16 13.03
C GLU A 36 -0.48 21.96 11.52
N LEU A 37 -1.01 20.85 10.98
CA LEU A 37 -0.94 20.57 9.55
C LEU A 37 -1.75 21.59 8.72
N ASP A 38 -2.92 22.00 9.21
CA ASP A 38 -3.77 23.00 8.55
C ASP A 38 -3.12 24.40 8.59
N HIS A 39 -2.43 24.74 9.70
CA HIS A 39 -1.64 25.96 9.80
C HIS A 39 -0.43 25.96 8.84
N PHE A 40 0.24 24.82 8.71
CA PHE A 40 1.33 24.63 7.77
C PHE A 40 0.86 24.83 6.32
N GLU A 41 -0.28 24.22 5.94
CA GLU A 41 -0.87 24.33 4.60
C GLU A 41 -1.17 25.80 4.24
N SER A 42 -1.64 26.57 5.23
CA SER A 42 -1.92 28.01 5.08
C SER A 42 -0.67 28.87 4.94
N SER A 43 0.49 28.36 5.34
CA SER A 43 1.76 29.12 5.42
C SER A 43 2.61 29.06 4.15
N TYR A 44 2.14 28.41 3.07
CA TYR A 44 2.84 28.25 1.78
C TYR A 44 4.31 27.80 1.90
N ARG A 45 4.59 26.87 2.82
CA ARG A 45 5.91 26.23 2.92
C ARG A 45 6.01 25.07 1.93
N GLY A 46 7.22 24.81 1.43
CA GLY A 46 7.45 23.65 0.56
C GLY A 46 7.11 22.36 1.29
N ILE A 47 6.42 21.43 0.61
CA ILE A 47 6.07 20.12 1.18
C ILE A 47 7.33 19.27 1.30
N GLY A 48 7.63 18.79 2.51
CA GLY A 48 8.72 17.86 2.79
C GLY A 48 8.20 16.47 3.18
N MET A 49 9.14 15.57 3.50
CA MET A 49 8.85 14.19 3.90
C MET A 49 7.97 14.13 5.16
N ALA A 50 8.29 14.95 6.17
CA ALA A 50 7.59 14.96 7.46
C ALA A 50 6.11 15.37 7.30
N GLU A 51 5.82 16.31 6.40
CA GLU A 51 4.47 16.75 6.08
C GLU A 51 3.66 15.62 5.42
N VAL A 52 4.24 14.92 4.45
CA VAL A 52 3.59 13.77 3.80
C VAL A 52 3.34 12.64 4.80
N GLN A 53 4.33 12.30 5.63
CA GLN A 53 4.17 11.31 6.70
C GLN A 53 3.07 11.70 7.68
N THR A 54 3.01 12.97 8.08
CA THR A 54 1.98 13.47 8.99
C THR A 54 0.59 13.36 8.36
N ALA A 55 0.43 13.81 7.12
CA ALA A 55 -0.82 13.69 6.38
C ALA A 55 -1.26 12.22 6.24
N PHE A 56 -0.34 11.32 5.90
CA PHE A 56 -0.60 9.88 5.79
C PHE A 56 -1.07 9.27 7.13
N LEU A 57 -0.38 9.58 8.23
CA LEU A 57 -0.74 9.06 9.55
C LEU A 57 -2.10 9.60 10.04
N LEU A 58 -2.42 10.87 9.75
CA LEU A 58 -3.74 11.43 10.06
C LEU A 58 -4.84 10.78 9.21
N ALA A 59 -4.60 10.54 7.92
CA ALA A 59 -5.52 9.81 7.07
C ALA A 59 -5.77 8.38 7.60
N HIS A 60 -4.71 7.68 8.00
CA HIS A 60 -4.82 6.34 8.59
C HIS A 60 -5.64 6.34 9.91
N TYR A 61 -5.41 7.34 10.76
CA TYR A 61 -6.19 7.50 11.99
C TYR A 61 -7.67 7.67 11.71
N GLN A 62 -8.03 8.50 10.72
CA GLN A 62 -9.43 8.70 10.37
C GLN A 62 -10.05 7.46 9.72
N TYR A 63 -9.35 6.75 8.85
CA TYR A 63 -9.86 5.51 8.24
C TYR A 63 -10.19 4.42 9.25
N THR A 64 -9.51 4.42 10.40
CA THR A 64 -9.75 3.45 11.47
C THR A 64 -10.84 3.90 12.45
N TYR A 65 -11.47 5.07 12.28
CA TYR A 65 -12.45 5.60 13.27
C TYR A 65 -13.66 6.35 12.70
N LEU A 66 -13.52 7.03 11.56
CA LEU A 66 -14.54 7.94 11.04
C LEU A 66 -15.29 7.34 9.84
N PRO A 67 -16.51 7.82 9.55
CA PRO A 67 -17.21 7.51 8.32
C PRO A 67 -16.32 7.79 7.09
N VAL A 68 -16.38 6.87 6.12
CA VAL A 68 -15.50 6.81 4.93
C VAL A 68 -15.36 8.16 4.20
N GLY A 69 -16.39 9.01 4.21
CA GLY A 69 -16.38 10.32 3.56
C GLY A 69 -15.40 11.35 4.16
N SER A 70 -15.24 11.41 5.49
CA SER A 70 -14.32 12.38 6.11
C SER A 70 -12.86 11.94 5.96
N ALA A 71 -12.63 10.63 6.12
CA ALA A 71 -11.35 10.00 5.81
C ALA A 71 -10.93 10.26 4.36
N SER A 72 -11.92 10.44 3.45
CA SER A 72 -11.67 10.63 2.04
C SER A 72 -10.84 11.87 1.71
N TYR A 73 -11.15 12.97 2.40
CA TYR A 73 -10.46 14.24 2.23
C TYR A 73 -9.00 14.15 2.67
N GLN A 74 -8.74 13.54 3.84
CA GLN A 74 -7.39 13.48 4.40
C GLN A 74 -6.46 12.59 3.58
N TYR A 75 -6.92 11.45 3.07
CA TYR A 75 -6.07 10.65 2.18
C TYR A 75 -5.83 11.35 0.85
N SER A 76 -6.84 12.02 0.28
CA SER A 76 -6.68 12.80 -0.95
C SER A 76 -5.65 13.92 -0.77
N ARG A 77 -5.61 14.56 0.40
CA ARG A 77 -4.56 15.50 0.78
C ARG A 77 -3.18 14.83 0.81
N ALA A 78 -3.04 13.70 1.50
CA ALA A 78 -1.77 12.97 1.59
C ALA A 78 -1.24 12.53 0.21
N VAL A 79 -2.11 12.05 -0.67
CA VAL A 79 -1.76 11.68 -2.06
C VAL A 79 -1.25 12.88 -2.85
N ARG A 80 -1.96 14.01 -2.81
CA ARG A 80 -1.53 15.23 -3.52
C ARG A 80 -0.16 15.71 -3.02
N TRP A 81 0.07 15.68 -1.71
CA TRP A 81 1.34 16.09 -1.13
C TRP A 81 2.48 15.13 -1.50
N ALA A 82 2.20 13.82 -1.59
CA ALA A 82 3.16 12.84 -2.08
C ALA A 82 3.55 13.08 -3.54
N TYR A 83 2.59 13.45 -4.40
CA TYR A 83 2.88 13.88 -5.77
C TYR A 83 3.72 15.16 -5.80
N THR A 84 3.36 16.18 -5.01
CA THR A 84 4.13 17.43 -4.90
C THR A 84 5.57 17.19 -4.43
N TYR A 85 5.76 16.24 -3.52
CA TYR A 85 7.08 15.83 -3.02
C TYR A 85 7.79 14.80 -3.92
N ASN A 86 7.21 14.48 -5.09
CA ASN A 86 7.76 13.56 -6.09
C ASN A 86 8.02 12.12 -5.57
N LEU A 87 7.22 11.63 -4.62
CA LEU A 87 7.33 10.25 -4.13
C LEU A 87 6.99 9.19 -5.18
N HIS A 88 6.27 9.57 -6.24
CA HIS A 88 6.00 8.74 -7.41
C HIS A 88 7.20 8.62 -8.38
N GLN A 89 8.28 9.36 -8.14
CA GLN A 89 9.44 9.46 -9.04
C GLN A 89 10.78 9.24 -8.30
N VAL A 90 10.79 8.45 -7.23
CA VAL A 90 12.01 8.23 -6.41
C VAL A 90 13.13 7.67 -7.27
N ASP A 91 12.79 6.73 -8.15
CA ASP A 91 13.75 6.02 -9.01
C ASP A 91 13.71 6.51 -10.46
N ASN A 92 13.07 7.66 -10.72
CA ASN A 92 13.14 8.28 -12.04
C ASN A 92 14.60 8.66 -12.32
N PRO A 93 15.22 8.20 -13.44
CA PRO A 93 16.53 8.68 -13.85
C PRO A 93 16.43 10.18 -14.11
N ARG A 94 16.81 11.00 -13.12
CA ARG A 94 16.90 12.45 -13.27
C ARG A 94 17.77 12.76 -14.49
N PRO A 95 17.52 13.86 -15.23
CA PRO A 95 18.49 14.38 -16.18
C PRO A 95 19.77 14.77 -15.40
N GLY A 96 20.74 13.87 -15.38
CA GLY A 96 21.95 13.94 -14.55
C GLY A 96 22.78 12.66 -14.69
N PRO A 97 23.99 12.60 -14.11
CA PRO A 97 24.79 11.38 -14.14
C PRO A 97 24.00 10.23 -13.50
N ARG A 98 24.04 9.06 -14.17
CA ARG A 98 23.38 7.84 -13.73
C ARG A 98 23.83 7.54 -12.30
N ARG A 99 22.88 7.46 -11.35
CA ARG A 99 23.17 7.02 -9.98
C ARG A 99 23.72 5.60 -10.06
N ASP A 100 24.87 5.36 -9.44
CA ASP A 100 25.38 4.00 -9.27
C ASP A 100 24.57 3.29 -8.18
N GLU A 101 24.56 1.95 -8.16
CA GLU A 101 23.87 1.18 -7.12
C GLU A 101 24.36 1.53 -5.70
N SER A 102 25.58 2.06 -5.57
CA SER A 102 26.15 2.56 -4.31
C SER A 102 25.61 3.91 -3.84
N ASP A 103 24.91 4.67 -4.71
CA ASP A 103 24.31 5.96 -4.38
C ASP A 103 22.92 5.82 -3.72
N TYR A 104 22.50 4.58 -3.49
CA TYR A 104 21.25 4.25 -2.85
C TYR A 104 21.29 4.58 -1.35
N THR A 105 20.30 5.33 -0.86
CA THR A 105 20.27 5.81 0.52
C THR A 105 19.07 5.27 1.29
N VAL A 106 19.20 5.24 2.62
CA VAL A 106 18.12 4.94 3.57
C VAL A 106 16.88 5.80 3.30
N ASP A 107 17.10 7.08 3.01
CA ASP A 107 16.04 8.04 2.70
C ASP A 107 15.26 7.65 1.45
N ASP A 108 15.90 7.02 0.47
CA ASP A 108 15.23 6.55 -0.74
C ASP A 108 14.34 5.33 -0.44
N GLU A 109 14.75 4.44 0.47
CA GLU A 109 13.93 3.30 0.91
C GLU A 109 12.73 3.77 1.72
N GLU A 110 12.92 4.78 2.58
CA GLU A 110 11.85 5.39 3.35
C GLU A 110 10.79 6.02 2.42
N LYS A 111 11.23 6.72 1.37
CA LYS A 111 10.34 7.28 0.34
C LYS A 111 9.59 6.19 -0.42
N ARG A 112 10.26 5.11 -0.86
CA ARG A 112 9.62 3.96 -1.51
C ARG A 112 8.58 3.33 -0.59
N CYS A 113 8.93 3.06 0.66
CA CYS A 113 8.00 2.53 1.67
C CYS A 113 6.77 3.42 1.83
N LEU A 114 6.97 4.72 1.98
CA LEU A 114 5.86 5.68 2.14
C LEU A 114 4.98 5.75 0.89
N TRP A 115 5.57 5.78 -0.31
CA TRP A 115 4.84 5.77 -1.58
C TRP A 115 3.94 4.55 -1.70
N TRP A 116 4.49 3.35 -1.49
CA TRP A 116 3.73 2.11 -1.61
C TRP A 116 2.73 1.90 -0.46
N ALA A 117 2.96 2.50 0.71
CA ALA A 117 1.97 2.55 1.78
C ALA A 117 0.78 3.45 1.42
N LEU A 118 1.04 4.64 0.85
CA LEU A 118 0.01 5.54 0.31
C LEU A 118 -0.78 4.88 -0.82
N TRP A 119 -0.08 4.25 -1.77
CA TRP A 119 -0.71 3.51 -2.86
C TRP A 119 -1.62 2.40 -2.35
N ALA A 120 -1.17 1.60 -1.38
CA ALA A 120 -2.00 0.53 -0.81
C ALA A 120 -3.24 1.09 -0.08
N MET A 121 -3.11 2.21 0.62
CA MET A 121 -4.22 2.88 1.29
C MET A 121 -5.24 3.46 0.32
N ASP A 122 -4.78 4.14 -0.75
CA ASP A 122 -5.64 4.67 -1.81
C ASP A 122 -6.41 3.54 -2.53
N SER A 123 -5.74 2.41 -2.74
CA SER A 123 -6.35 1.19 -3.28
C SER A 123 -7.45 0.65 -2.40
N PHE A 124 -7.18 0.52 -1.10
CA PHE A 124 -8.18 0.06 -0.14
C PHE A 124 -9.37 1.04 -0.05
N ALA A 125 -9.09 2.34 0.06
CA ALA A 125 -10.08 3.40 0.11
C ALA A 125 -11.01 3.38 -1.12
N SER A 126 -10.42 3.31 -2.31
CA SER A 126 -11.15 3.29 -3.59
C SER A 126 -12.01 2.03 -3.74
N GLN A 127 -11.51 0.87 -3.30
CA GLN A 127 -12.27 -0.39 -3.30
C GLN A 127 -13.46 -0.32 -2.32
N MET A 128 -13.26 0.16 -1.10
CA MET A 128 -14.32 0.24 -0.09
C MET A 128 -15.40 1.27 -0.43
N SER A 129 -15.05 2.36 -1.10
CA SER A 129 -15.98 3.42 -1.48
C SER A 129 -16.52 3.27 -2.91
N SER A 130 -16.05 2.28 -3.67
CA SER A 130 -16.39 2.07 -5.09
C SER A 130 -16.09 3.27 -6.01
N VAL A 131 -15.17 4.16 -5.61
CA VAL A 131 -14.72 5.29 -6.43
C VAL A 131 -13.39 4.96 -7.12
N PRO A 132 -13.00 5.69 -8.18
CA PRO A 132 -11.66 5.57 -8.76
C PRO A 132 -10.56 5.95 -7.75
N PRO A 133 -9.39 5.29 -7.79
CA PRO A 133 -8.23 5.68 -7.00
C PRO A 133 -7.69 7.05 -7.39
N ASN A 134 -7.07 7.75 -6.45
CA ASN A 134 -6.40 9.03 -6.72
C ASN A 134 -5.00 8.84 -7.31
N ILE A 135 -4.35 7.70 -7.03
CA ILE A 135 -3.03 7.40 -7.59
C ILE A 135 -3.22 6.65 -8.91
N GLU A 136 -2.57 7.15 -9.97
CA GLU A 136 -2.52 6.51 -11.28
C GLU A 136 -1.32 5.55 -11.37
N ASP A 137 -1.59 4.27 -11.62
CA ASP A 137 -0.57 3.21 -11.57
C ASP A 137 0.57 3.45 -12.58
N GLY A 138 0.25 3.87 -13.81
CA GLY A 138 1.24 4.10 -14.88
C GLY A 138 2.07 5.40 -14.75
N SER A 139 1.83 6.20 -13.72
CA SER A 139 2.56 7.46 -13.48
C SER A 139 3.77 7.30 -12.56
N SER A 140 3.94 6.12 -11.94
CA SER A 140 4.96 5.85 -10.93
C SER A 140 6.21 5.27 -11.56
N SER A 141 7.35 5.92 -11.35
CA SER A 141 8.68 5.33 -11.59
C SER A 141 9.36 4.94 -10.28
N THR A 142 8.63 4.84 -9.18
CA THR A 142 9.15 4.39 -7.87
C THR A 142 9.10 2.88 -7.78
N LEU A 143 10.24 2.25 -7.55
CA LEU A 143 10.40 0.80 -7.42
C LEU A 143 9.78 0.28 -6.12
N LEU A 144 9.45 -1.01 -6.09
CA LEU A 144 8.91 -1.68 -4.92
C LEU A 144 9.94 -1.70 -3.79
N PRO A 145 9.54 -1.55 -2.51
CA PRO A 145 10.51 -1.54 -1.41
C PRO A 145 11.19 -2.91 -1.28
N SER A 146 12.51 -2.90 -1.07
CA SER A 146 13.31 -4.11 -0.80
C SER A 146 13.37 -4.46 0.70
N CYS A 147 12.79 -3.63 1.57
CA CYS A 147 12.48 -4.01 2.95
C CYS A 147 11.12 -3.53 3.46
N ARG A 148 10.80 -3.98 4.67
CA ARG A 148 9.70 -3.45 5.47
C ARG A 148 10.14 -2.17 6.17
N LEU A 149 9.20 -1.26 6.43
CA LEU A 149 9.47 -0.04 7.19
C LEU A 149 9.97 -0.32 8.61
N SER A 150 9.50 -1.42 9.24
CA SER A 150 9.96 -1.85 10.57
C SER A 150 11.43 -2.29 10.58
N GLU A 151 11.90 -2.91 9.50
CA GLU A 151 13.30 -3.30 9.32
C GLU A 151 14.19 -2.06 9.12
N LEU A 152 13.72 -1.09 8.33
CA LEU A 152 14.40 0.18 8.13
C LEU A 152 14.61 0.93 9.47
N ALA A 153 13.58 0.93 10.32
CA ALA A 153 13.60 1.60 11.62
C ALA A 153 14.63 1.04 12.61
N ILE A 154 15.02 -0.24 12.46
CA ILE A 154 16.06 -0.87 13.30
C ILE A 154 17.45 -0.86 12.64
N GLY A 155 17.60 -0.18 11.51
CA GLY A 155 18.88 -0.02 10.80
C GLY A 155 19.24 -1.17 9.87
N ASN A 156 18.29 -2.03 9.52
CA ASN A 156 18.50 -3.06 8.49
C ASN A 156 18.28 -2.46 7.10
N PHE A 157 19.38 -2.15 6.41
CA PHE A 157 19.35 -1.52 5.10
C PHE A 157 19.52 -2.59 3.99
N PRO A 158 18.47 -2.92 3.23
CA PRO A 158 18.56 -3.89 2.14
C PRO A 158 19.36 -3.32 0.96
N PRO A 159 19.75 -4.16 -0.02
CA PRO A 159 20.24 -3.69 -1.30
C PRO A 159 19.17 -2.85 -2.03
N SER A 160 19.60 -2.08 -3.04
CA SER A 160 18.69 -1.28 -3.86
C SER A 160 17.55 -2.14 -4.42
N ALA A 161 16.33 -1.61 -4.39
CA ALA A 161 15.21 -2.22 -5.07
C ALA A 161 15.47 -2.34 -6.56
N THR A 162 14.98 -3.43 -7.13
CA THR A 162 15.12 -3.76 -8.55
C THR A 162 13.79 -4.05 -9.23
N ARG A 163 12.72 -4.26 -8.45
CA ARG A 163 11.41 -4.67 -8.98
C ARG A 163 10.48 -3.47 -9.15
N SER A 164 9.79 -3.42 -10.28
CA SER A 164 8.66 -2.51 -10.52
C SER A 164 7.34 -3.28 -10.47
N LEU A 165 6.24 -2.58 -10.17
CA LEU A 165 4.91 -3.18 -10.28
C LEU A 165 4.53 -3.50 -11.73
N ASP A 166 5.11 -2.77 -12.68
CA ASP A 166 4.90 -2.93 -14.13
C ASP A 166 5.71 -4.07 -14.76
N ASP A 167 6.57 -4.73 -13.99
CA ASP A 167 7.36 -5.86 -14.47
C ASP A 167 6.46 -6.99 -14.99
N ASP A 168 6.97 -7.76 -15.96
CA ASP A 168 6.39 -9.05 -16.31
C ASP A 168 6.58 -10.02 -15.13
N ARG A 169 5.54 -10.13 -14.30
CA ARG A 169 5.52 -10.94 -13.06
C ARG A 169 5.44 -12.44 -13.35
N GLU A 170 6.59 -13.03 -13.68
CA GLU A 170 6.74 -14.48 -13.79
C GLU A 170 6.69 -15.18 -12.43
N LYS A 171 6.59 -16.52 -12.43
CA LYS A 171 6.46 -17.36 -11.23
C LYS A 171 7.51 -17.05 -10.14
N ASN A 172 8.76 -16.78 -10.55
CA ASN A 172 9.88 -16.57 -9.64
C ASN A 172 9.99 -15.12 -9.13
N TRP A 173 9.20 -14.19 -9.67
CA TRP A 173 9.29 -12.76 -9.32
C TRP A 173 9.04 -12.48 -7.83
N TYR A 174 8.23 -13.33 -7.19
CA TYR A 174 7.88 -13.25 -5.76
C TYR A 174 8.92 -13.84 -4.81
N ASN A 175 9.96 -14.49 -5.33
CA ASN A 175 11.01 -15.04 -4.48
C ASN A 175 11.92 -13.92 -3.98
N PRO A 176 12.28 -13.91 -2.68
CA PRO A 176 13.23 -12.94 -2.15
C PRO A 176 14.55 -13.00 -2.90
N LEU A 177 15.11 -11.84 -3.22
CA LEU A 177 16.45 -11.69 -3.77
C LEU A 177 17.49 -11.69 -2.63
N PRO A 178 18.77 -12.00 -2.95
CA PRO A 178 19.85 -11.92 -1.96
C PRO A 178 19.90 -10.53 -1.28
N GLY A 179 19.89 -10.51 0.06
CA GLY A 179 19.94 -9.29 0.86
C GLY A 179 18.57 -8.67 1.19
N GLU A 180 17.48 -9.15 0.61
CA GLU A 180 16.14 -8.68 0.98
C GLU A 180 15.72 -9.18 2.38
N THR A 181 15.00 -8.32 3.10
CA THR A 181 14.59 -8.61 4.47
C THR A 181 13.47 -9.67 4.55
N PRO A 182 13.31 -10.33 5.71
CA PRO A 182 12.16 -11.21 5.95
C PRO A 182 10.83 -10.49 5.72
N GLY A 183 9.85 -11.20 5.16
CA GLY A 183 8.52 -10.67 4.88
C GLY A 183 8.38 -9.91 3.55
N VAL A 184 9.47 -9.63 2.81
CA VAL A 184 9.41 -9.00 1.48
C VAL A 184 8.53 -9.80 0.51
N LYS A 185 8.62 -11.14 0.52
CA LYS A 185 7.70 -11.99 -0.26
C LYS A 185 6.23 -11.69 0.04
N ALA A 186 5.85 -11.61 1.31
CA ALA A 186 4.47 -11.30 1.69
C ALA A 186 4.06 -9.89 1.23
N GLN A 187 4.95 -8.92 1.34
CA GLN A 187 4.74 -7.55 0.86
C GLN A 187 4.55 -7.50 -0.66
N LEU A 188 5.38 -8.17 -1.45
CA LEU A 188 5.26 -8.25 -2.91
C LEU A 188 3.94 -8.89 -3.33
N VAL A 189 3.55 -10.00 -2.69
CA VAL A 189 2.27 -10.67 -2.97
C VAL A 189 1.10 -9.76 -2.62
N ARG A 190 1.16 -9.07 -1.46
CA ARG A 190 0.12 -8.13 -1.04
C ARG A 190 -0.05 -6.97 -2.03
N LEU A 191 1.05 -6.37 -2.49
CA LEU A 191 1.02 -5.28 -3.47
C LEU A 191 0.51 -5.78 -4.83
N SER A 192 0.98 -6.93 -5.30
CA SER A 192 0.50 -7.56 -6.55
C SER A 192 -0.98 -7.90 -6.51
N ALA A 193 -1.47 -8.51 -5.42
CA ALA A 193 -2.89 -8.79 -5.24
C ALA A 193 -3.70 -7.49 -5.18
N THR A 194 -3.20 -6.46 -4.50
CA THR A 194 -3.86 -5.14 -4.49
C THR A 194 -3.98 -4.56 -5.89
N ALA A 195 -2.93 -4.68 -6.72
CA ALA A 195 -2.91 -4.17 -8.09
C ALA A 195 -3.94 -4.87 -8.98
N LEU A 196 -3.99 -6.21 -8.91
CA LEU A 196 -5.00 -7.01 -9.60
C LEU A 196 -6.42 -6.61 -9.16
N ALA A 197 -6.64 -6.36 -7.87
CA ALA A 197 -7.94 -5.94 -7.34
C ALA A 197 -8.34 -4.54 -7.80
N ARG A 198 -7.41 -3.60 -7.89
CA ARG A 198 -7.66 -2.25 -8.44
C ARG A 198 -8.08 -2.32 -9.90
N GLU A 199 -7.33 -3.05 -10.73
CA GLU A 199 -7.60 -3.16 -12.17
C GLU A 199 -8.91 -3.91 -12.41
N MET A 200 -9.19 -4.98 -11.65
CA MET A 200 -10.49 -5.67 -11.70
C MET A 200 -11.65 -4.72 -11.33
N SER A 201 -11.51 -3.95 -10.26
CA SER A 201 -12.51 -2.95 -9.86
C SER A 201 -12.71 -1.88 -10.94
N SER A 202 -11.63 -1.46 -11.59
CA SER A 202 -11.66 -0.51 -12.71
C SER A 202 -12.45 -1.07 -13.89
N LEU A 203 -12.20 -2.32 -14.28
CA LEU A 203 -12.90 -3.00 -15.36
C LEU A 203 -14.38 -3.19 -15.06
N ILE A 204 -14.74 -3.57 -13.82
CA ILE A 204 -16.14 -3.71 -13.40
C ILE A 204 -16.86 -2.36 -13.53
N ARG A 205 -16.29 -1.27 -12.99
CA ARG A 205 -16.87 0.08 -13.12
C ARG A 205 -16.98 0.52 -14.57
N LEU A 206 -15.96 0.25 -15.38
CA LEU A 206 -15.95 0.61 -16.79
C LEU A 206 -17.06 -0.12 -17.56
N ARG A 207 -17.27 -1.41 -17.29
CA ARG A 207 -18.36 -2.21 -17.87
C ARG A 207 -19.73 -1.74 -17.40
N GLN A 208 -19.88 -1.37 -16.14
CA GLN A 208 -21.13 -0.81 -15.61
C GLN A 208 -21.48 0.53 -16.27
N ALA A 209 -20.48 1.41 -16.45
CA ALA A 209 -20.68 2.70 -17.11
C ALA A 209 -20.85 2.57 -18.63
N ARG A 210 -20.23 1.57 -19.25
CA ARG A 210 -20.25 1.31 -20.69
C ARG A 210 -20.39 -0.19 -20.98
N PRO A 211 -21.63 -0.73 -21.03
CA PRO A 211 -21.85 -2.18 -21.16
C PRO A 211 -21.26 -2.81 -22.44
N THR A 212 -21.08 -2.03 -23.50
CA THR A 212 -20.57 -2.48 -24.79
C THR A 212 -19.05 -2.44 -24.92
N ILE A 213 -18.33 -1.98 -23.89
CA ILE A 213 -16.87 -1.88 -23.95
C ILE A 213 -16.22 -3.27 -23.90
N ALA A 214 -15.34 -3.54 -24.85
CA ALA A 214 -14.56 -4.76 -24.86
C ALA A 214 -13.54 -4.73 -23.71
N VAL A 215 -13.75 -5.58 -22.72
CA VAL A 215 -12.86 -5.74 -21.55
C VAL A 215 -12.21 -7.13 -21.48
N LYS A 216 -12.58 -8.03 -22.40
CA LYS A 216 -12.17 -9.44 -22.40
C LYS A 216 -10.65 -9.61 -22.35
N ASP A 217 -9.92 -8.99 -23.28
CA ASP A 217 -8.46 -9.09 -23.33
C ASP A 217 -7.77 -8.60 -22.04
N ARG A 218 -8.36 -7.62 -21.33
CA ARG A 218 -7.84 -7.12 -20.05
C ARG A 218 -8.12 -8.11 -18.93
N LEU A 219 -9.31 -8.70 -18.89
CA LEU A 219 -9.68 -9.75 -17.94
C LEU A 219 -8.80 -11.00 -18.12
N ASP A 220 -8.59 -11.45 -19.36
CA ASP A 220 -7.74 -12.60 -19.66
C ASP A 220 -6.28 -12.37 -19.19
N ARG A 221 -5.77 -11.14 -19.34
CA ARG A 221 -4.45 -10.76 -18.81
C ARG A 221 -4.40 -10.77 -17.29
N LEU A 222 -5.43 -10.24 -16.62
CA LEU A 222 -5.53 -10.28 -15.17
C LEU A 222 -5.57 -11.70 -14.63
N GLU A 223 -6.37 -12.57 -15.26
CA GLU A 223 -6.49 -13.96 -14.89
C GLU A 223 -5.14 -14.69 -15.06
N LYS A 224 -4.43 -14.45 -16.16
CA LYS A 224 -3.08 -15.00 -16.36
C LYS A 224 -2.11 -14.52 -15.27
N GLN A 225 -2.07 -13.23 -14.96
CA GLN A 225 -1.21 -12.68 -13.91
C GLN A 225 -1.55 -13.25 -12.52
N TRP A 226 -2.84 -13.42 -12.25
CA TRP A 226 -3.36 -14.06 -11.05
C TRP A 226 -2.84 -15.50 -10.91
N TYR A 227 -2.97 -16.32 -11.96
CA TYR A 227 -2.44 -17.70 -11.95
C TYR A 227 -0.92 -17.76 -11.82
N CYS A 228 -0.19 -16.87 -12.48
CA CYS A 228 1.27 -16.75 -12.34
C CYS A 228 1.67 -16.45 -10.88
N MET A 229 0.93 -15.56 -10.21
CA MET A 229 1.14 -15.27 -8.79
C MET A 229 0.90 -16.51 -7.93
N ILE A 230 -0.30 -17.09 -7.99
CA ILE A 230 -0.68 -18.21 -7.12
C ILE A 230 0.22 -19.43 -7.32
N SER A 231 0.58 -19.74 -8.57
CA SER A 231 1.46 -20.87 -8.88
C SER A 231 2.91 -20.68 -8.42
N GLY A 232 3.33 -19.43 -8.13
CA GLY A 232 4.63 -19.08 -7.55
C GLY A 232 4.69 -19.09 -6.02
N LEU A 233 3.53 -19.22 -5.36
CA LEU A 233 3.46 -19.31 -3.90
C LEU A 233 3.70 -20.75 -3.43
N SER A 234 4.38 -20.88 -2.31
CA SER A 234 4.60 -22.20 -1.70
C SER A 234 3.36 -22.63 -0.91
N PRO A 235 3.17 -23.95 -0.68
CA PRO A 235 2.05 -24.44 0.13
C PRO A 235 2.01 -23.84 1.54
N GLU A 236 3.17 -23.61 2.15
CA GLU A 236 3.29 -22.99 3.47
C GLU A 236 2.82 -21.53 3.43
N PHE A 237 3.04 -20.84 2.31
CA PHE A 237 2.57 -19.47 2.16
C PHE A 237 1.03 -19.42 2.15
N LEU A 238 0.40 -20.38 1.46
CA LEU A 238 -1.06 -20.50 1.28
C LEU A 238 -1.81 -21.03 2.52
N SER A 239 -1.10 -21.63 3.48
CA SER A 239 -1.69 -22.11 4.72
C SER A 239 -2.06 -20.94 5.65
N PRO A 240 -3.24 -20.88 6.27
CA PRO A 240 -3.56 -19.84 7.26
C PRO A 240 -2.79 -20.01 8.58
N GLU A 241 -2.14 -21.16 8.79
CA GLU A 241 -1.41 -21.46 10.02
C GLU A 241 -0.15 -20.62 10.17
N TYR A 242 0.32 -20.43 11.40
CA TYR A 242 1.60 -19.77 11.65
C TYR A 242 2.74 -20.54 10.96
N CYS A 243 3.56 -19.83 10.18
CA CYS A 243 4.65 -20.43 9.44
C CYS A 243 5.99 -19.96 10.02
N ALA A 244 6.93 -20.88 10.26
CA ALA A 244 8.29 -20.51 10.71
C ALA A 244 9.01 -19.59 9.71
N ALA A 245 8.66 -19.67 8.41
CA ALA A 245 9.20 -18.80 7.37
C ALA A 245 8.74 -17.34 7.51
N ASP A 246 7.71 -17.05 8.30
CA ASP A 246 7.24 -15.69 8.58
C ASP A 246 8.23 -14.91 9.46
N GLN A 247 9.03 -15.63 10.25
CA GLN A 247 10.09 -15.14 11.17
C GLN A 247 9.63 -14.15 12.26
N SER A 248 8.42 -13.59 12.17
CA SER A 248 7.88 -12.60 13.09
C SER A 248 6.34 -12.56 13.04
N VAL A 249 5.72 -12.05 14.11
CA VAL A 249 4.27 -11.78 14.18
C VAL A 249 3.82 -10.84 13.06
N GLU A 250 4.63 -9.83 12.75
CA GLU A 250 4.35 -8.90 11.67
C GLU A 250 4.42 -9.58 10.29
N GLY A 251 5.42 -10.43 10.06
CA GLY A 251 5.52 -11.23 8.84
C GLY A 251 4.30 -12.13 8.64
N HIS A 252 3.84 -12.76 9.73
CA HIS A 252 2.64 -13.59 9.72
C HIS A 252 1.39 -12.76 9.37
N ARG A 253 1.20 -11.59 10.01
CA ARG A 253 0.11 -10.67 9.70
C ARG A 253 0.11 -10.26 8.22
N LEU A 254 1.27 -9.84 7.68
CA LEU A 254 1.39 -9.43 6.28
C LEU A 254 1.02 -10.56 5.31
N ARG A 255 1.40 -11.80 5.64
CA ARG A 255 1.02 -12.97 4.86
C ARG A 255 -0.48 -13.23 4.92
N LEU A 256 -1.09 -13.17 6.09
CA LEU A 256 -2.55 -13.29 6.23
C LEU A 256 -3.31 -12.21 5.45
N GLU A 257 -2.83 -10.96 5.46
CA GLU A 257 -3.40 -9.87 4.66
C GLU A 257 -3.27 -10.16 3.15
N ALA A 258 -2.12 -10.65 2.71
CA ALA A 258 -1.91 -11.07 1.33
C ALA A 258 -2.86 -12.21 0.93
N LEU A 259 -3.03 -13.22 1.79
CA LEU A 259 -3.96 -14.34 1.57
C LEU A 259 -5.40 -13.87 1.52
N HIS A 260 -5.79 -12.93 2.36
CA HIS A 260 -7.15 -12.38 2.35
C HIS A 260 -7.46 -11.70 1.01
N LEU A 261 -6.56 -10.84 0.53
CA LEU A 261 -6.70 -10.20 -0.79
C LEU A 261 -6.74 -11.23 -1.93
N VAL A 262 -5.92 -12.26 -1.82
CA VAL A 262 -5.91 -13.39 -2.74
C VAL A 262 -7.28 -14.09 -2.78
N HIS A 263 -7.87 -14.39 -1.63
CA HIS A 263 -9.19 -15.02 -1.59
C HIS A 263 -10.30 -14.11 -2.13
N VAL A 264 -10.28 -12.82 -1.79
CA VAL A 264 -11.25 -11.85 -2.32
C VAL A 264 -11.21 -11.80 -3.85
N LEU A 265 -10.01 -11.76 -4.44
CA LEU A 265 -9.83 -11.80 -5.89
C LEU A 265 -10.32 -13.11 -6.50
N THR A 266 -10.10 -14.24 -5.83
CA THR A 266 -10.60 -15.55 -6.30
C THR A 266 -12.13 -15.54 -6.37
N ILE A 267 -12.79 -15.02 -5.33
CA ILE A 267 -14.25 -14.90 -5.28
C ILE A 267 -14.74 -13.96 -6.39
N TRP A 268 -14.04 -12.85 -6.64
CA TRP A 268 -14.39 -11.94 -7.73
C TRP A 268 -14.25 -12.59 -9.10
N ASN A 269 -13.20 -13.40 -9.31
CA ASN A 269 -13.02 -14.10 -10.58
C ASN A 269 -14.15 -15.13 -10.81
N THR A 270 -14.50 -15.91 -9.79
CA THR A 270 -15.61 -16.90 -9.90
C THR A 270 -16.97 -16.23 -10.03
N ALA A 271 -17.21 -15.11 -9.37
CA ALA A 271 -18.44 -14.34 -9.48
C ALA A 271 -18.57 -13.61 -10.83
N ALA A 272 -17.46 -13.23 -11.46
CA ALA A 272 -17.43 -12.64 -12.80
C ALA A 272 -17.59 -13.69 -13.92
N ALA A 273 -17.38 -14.98 -13.62
CA ALA A 273 -17.38 -16.09 -14.57
C ALA A 273 -18.73 -16.44 -15.26
N PRO A 274 -19.91 -15.91 -14.87
CA PRO A 274 -21.12 -16.05 -15.68
C PRO A 274 -21.63 -14.70 -16.18
N ILE A 275 -20.85 -14.03 -17.02
CA ILE A 275 -21.43 -13.18 -18.07
C ILE A 275 -20.90 -13.71 -19.40
N ASN A 276 -21.29 -14.95 -19.70
CA ASN A 276 -21.14 -15.53 -21.02
C ASN A 276 -21.80 -14.60 -22.05
N ASP A 277 -21.08 -14.41 -23.16
CA ASP A 277 -21.54 -13.84 -24.42
C ASP A 277 -22.75 -14.64 -24.94
N GLY A 278 -23.94 -14.31 -24.43
CA GLY A 278 -25.16 -15.02 -24.78
C GLY A 278 -26.42 -14.31 -24.30
N ALA A 279 -26.72 -13.15 -24.90
CA ALA A 279 -28.09 -12.72 -25.22
C ALA A 279 -28.13 -11.27 -25.75
N ARG A 280 -27.86 -11.09 -27.04
CA ARG A 280 -28.73 -10.45 -28.06
C ARG A 280 -27.91 -10.08 -29.29
#